data_AF-A0A941VX10-F1
#
_entry.id   AF-A0A941VX10-F1
#
_cell.length_a   1.000
_cell.length_b   1.000
_cell.length_c   1.000
_cell.angle_alpha   90.00
_cell.angle_beta   90.00
_cell.angle_gamma   90.00
#
_symmetry.space_group_name_H-M   'P 1'
#
loop_
_entity.id
_entity.type
_entity.pdbx_description
1 polymer ?
#
loop_
_entity_poly.entity_id
_entity_poly.type
_entity_poly.pdbx_seq_one_letter_code
_entity_poly.pdbx_strand_id
1 'polypeptide(L)' 'MSTEPHRLTIGGLTVEVVRKDIKNLHLGVYPPNGRVRVAAPLMVSDEAVRLAVIGR' A
#
# COMPACT_ATOMS: atom_id res chain seq x y z
N MET A 1 10.27 14.46 10.42
CA MET A 1 10.48 13.24 9.63
C MET A 1 9.39 13.17 8.57
N SER A 2 9.71 13.50 7.31
CA SER A 2 8.78 13.31 6.19
C SER A 2 8.64 11.81 5.94
N THR A 3 7.48 11.24 6.27
CA THR A 3 7.09 9.94 5.70
C THR A 3 6.58 10.24 4.29
N GLU A 4 7.49 10.27 3.32
CA GLU A 4 7.10 10.43 1.92
C GLU A 4 6.19 9.26 1.53
N PRO A 5 4.94 9.52 1.09
CA PRO A 5 4.07 8.46 0.63
C PRO A 5 4.66 7.85 -0.64
N HIS A 6 5.00 6.57 -0.57
CA HIS A 6 5.56 5.83 -1.69
C HIS A 6 4.41 5.37 -2.60
N ARG A 7 4.50 5.61 -3.91
CA ARG A 7 3.48 5.21 -4.87
C ARG A 7 3.96 4.02 -5.69
N LEU A 8 3.16 2.96 -5.70
CA LEU A 8 3.38 1.78 -6.52
C LEU A 8 2.27 1.67 -7.56
N THR A 9 2.64 1.36 -8.81
CA THR A 9 1.67 0.99 -9.83
C THR A 9 1.58 -0.54 -9.88
N ILE A 10 0.38 -1.07 -9.63
CA ILE A 10 0.12 -2.51 -9.54
C ILE A 10 -1.09 -2.81 -10.44
N GLY A 11 -0.91 -3.61 -11.49
CA GLY A 11 -2.00 -3.98 -12.39
C GLY A 11 -2.73 -2.81 -13.06
N GLY A 12 -2.06 -1.66 -13.22
CA GLY A 12 -2.67 -0.42 -13.75
C GLY A 12 -3.34 0.48 -12.69
N LEU A 13 -3.37 0.06 -11.42
CA LEU A 13 -3.85 0.88 -10.30
C LEU A 13 -2.70 1.59 -9.61
N THR A 14 -2.91 2.85 -9.26
CA THR A 14 -1.97 3.62 -8.43
C THR A 14 -2.28 3.36 -6.95
N VAL A 15 -1.32 2.77 -6.26
CA VAL A 15 -1.40 2.40 -4.85
C VAL A 15 -0.51 3.31 -4.02
N GLU A 16 -1.11 3.98 -3.04
CA GLU A 16 -0.36 4.81 -2.07
C GLU A 16 0.03 3.97 -0.86
N VAL A 17 1.32 3.71 -0.71
CA VAL A 17 1.90 2.97 0.41
C VAL A 17 2.39 3.95 1.47
N VAL A 18 1.87 3.78 2.67
CA VAL A 18 2.27 4.56 3.85
C VAL A 18 2.89 3.61 4.87
N ARG A 19 4.17 3.83 5.12
CA ARG A 19 4.97 3.10 6.09
C ARG A 19 4.67 3.61 7.50
N LYS A 20 4.21 2.74 8.40
CA LYS A 20 3.88 3.08 9.79
C LYS A 20 4.32 1.99 10.74
N ASP A 21 4.50 2.33 12.01
CA ASP A 21 4.71 1.36 13.08
C ASP A 21 3.37 0.70 13.44
N ILE A 22 2.98 -0.30 12.64
CA ILE A 22 1.76 -1.09 12.80
C ILE A 22 2.12 -2.57 12.66
N LYS A 23 1.34 -3.44 13.31
CA LYS A 23 1.59 -4.90 13.26
C LYS A 23 1.12 -5.54 11.95
N ASN A 24 0.00 -5.07 11.41
CA ASN A 24 -0.67 -5.66 10.26
C ASN A 24 -0.74 -4.68 9.09
N LEU A 25 -0.71 -5.21 7.88
CA LEU A 25 -0.97 -4.45 6.66
C LEU A 25 -2.47 -4.13 6.55
N HIS A 26 -2.81 -2.87 6.28
CA HIS A 26 -4.19 -2.45 6.04
C HIS A 26 -4.37 -1.94 4.61
N LEU A 27 -5.31 -2.53 3.88
CA LEU A 27 -5.67 -2.16 2.51
C LEU A 27 -7.01 -1.41 2.53
N GLY A 28 -7.01 -0.15 2.11
CA GLY A 28 -8.20 0.65 1.89
C GLY A 28 -8.41 0.89 0.40
N VAL A 29 -9.58 0.55 -0.12
CA VAL A 29 -9.99 0.87 -1.49
C VAL A 29 -11.06 1.94 -1.42
N TYR A 30 -10.87 3.02 -2.18
CA TYR A 30 -11.81 4.13 -2.29
C TYR A 30 -12.43 4.15 -3.69
N PRO A 31 -13.67 3.63 -3.84
CA PRO A 31 -14.50 3.87 -5.02
C PRO A 31 -14.78 5.37 -5.19
N PRO A 32 -15.15 5.85 -6.39
CA PRO A 32 -15.36 5.12 -7.65
C PRO A 32 -14.09 4.99 -8.53
N ASN A 33 -13.04 5.75 -8.24
CA ASN A 33 -11.84 5.88 -9.09
C ASN A 33 -10.77 4.81 -8.84
N GLY A 34 -11.05 3.80 -8.03
CA GLY A 34 -10.09 2.73 -7.72
C GLY A 34 -8.83 3.22 -6.98
N ARG A 35 -8.94 4.30 -6.18
CA ARG A 35 -7.81 4.75 -5.36
C ARG A 35 -7.53 3.72 -4.27
N VAL A 36 -6.32 3.19 -4.24
CA VAL A 36 -5.92 2.19 -3.26
C VAL A 36 -4.88 2.80 -2.33
N ARG A 37 -5.05 2.59 -1.03
CA ARG A 37 -4.09 2.97 -0.01
C ARG A 37 -3.71 1.75 0.82
N VAL A 38 -2.42 1.55 1.01
CA VAL A 38 -1.87 0.50 1.86
C VAL A 38 -1.12 1.14 3.02
N ALA A 39 -1.51 0.80 4.24
CA ALA A 39 -0.66 1.02 5.40
C ALA A 39 0.17 -0.24 5.62
N ALA A 40 1.50 -0.12 5.55
CA ALA A 40 2.42 -1.24 5.72
C ALA A 40 3.33 -1.02 6.93
N PRO A 41 3.66 -2.08 7.68
CA PRO A 41 4.71 -2.04 8.68
C PRO A 41 6.05 -1.56 8.10
N LEU A 42 6.89 -0.95 8.92
CA LEU A 42 8.24 -0.48 8.53
C LEU A 42 9.14 -1.61 8.00
N MET A 43 8.96 -2.83 8.52
CA MET A 43 9.75 -4.02 8.17
C MET A 43 9.30 -4.76 6.91
N VAL A 44 8.11 -4.45 6.38
CA VAL A 44 7.57 -5.13 5.20
C VAL A 44 8.26 -4.61 3.95
N SER A 45 8.54 -5.43 2.93
CA SER A 45 9.13 -4.92 1.67
C SER A 45 8.04 -4.43 0.70
N ASP A 46 8.40 -3.60 -0.29
CA ASP A 46 7.43 -3.21 -1.33
C ASP A 46 6.93 -4.41 -2.14
N GLU A 47 7.74 -5.46 -2.28
CA GLU A 47 7.34 -6.72 -2.93
C GLU A 47 6.25 -7.45 -2.13
N ALA A 48 6.39 -7.53 -0.81
CA ALA A 48 5.35 -8.08 0.05
C ALA A 48 4.07 -7.24 0.01
N VAL A 49 4.19 -5.91 -0.11
CA VAL A 49 3.03 -5.04 -0.35
C VAL A 49 2.39 -5.33 -1.71
N ARG A 50 3.18 -5.54 -2.77
CA ARG A 50 2.66 -5.91 -4.11
C ARG A 50 1.87 -7.21 -4.06
N LEU A 51 2.44 -8.26 -3.45
CA LEU A 51 1.77 -9.54 -3.29
C LEU A 51 0.46 -9.41 -2.50
N ALA A 52 0.44 -8.60 -1.45
CA ALA A 52 -0.78 -8.37 -0.65
C ALA A 52 -1.88 -7.61 -1.41
N VAL A 53 -1.53 -6.82 -2.43
CA VAL A 53 -2.49 -6.09 -3.28
C VAL A 53 -2.99 -6.95 -4.44
N ILE A 54 -2.12 -7.75 -5.06
CA ILE A 54 -2.47 -8.65 -6.16
C ILE A 54 -3.21 -9.90 -5.65
N GLY A 55 -2.89 -10.35 -4.44
CA GLY A 55 -3.40 -11.59 -3.85
C GLY A 55 -4.78 -11.47 -3.21
N ARG A 56 -5.82 -11.35 -4.05
CA ARG A 56 -7.15 -11.98 -3.89
C ARG A 56 -7.97 -11.82 -5.17
#